data_AF-A0A946PZ73-F1
#
_entry.id   AF-A0A946PZ73-F1
#
_cell.length_a   1.000
_cell.length_b   1.000
_cell.length_c   1.000
_cell.angle_alpha   90.00
_cell.angle_beta   90.00
_cell.angle_gamma   90.00
#
_symmetry.space_group_name_H-M   'P 1'
#
loop_
_entity.id
_entity.type
_entity.pdbx_description
1 polymer ?
#
loop_
_entity_poly.entity_id
_entity_poly.type
_entity_poly.pdbx_seq_one_letter_code
_entity_poly.pdbx_strand_id
1 'polypeptide(L)'
;MKKISVLDRILLLITGLLASYQIVDGIADAGNFAIAAYTVAFGVLLVAGLLIIILGFDILDSPLVVIVSTIIPLSLSLGLIAEYLPKWRTAYLIFAILGFLLIVFTRYKAKGALAIIPVATVHGVSGMVIFLLPIIYSIQGKTPCEFAWVGIGGALIGVGGLLLTFLKSGKPILSKDTILTVLPMLLLLMALAFVIGFAA
;
A
#
# COMPACT_ATOMS: atom_id res chain seq x y z
N MET A 1 23.41 -3.67 -8.85
CA MET A 1 21.95 -3.57 -8.58
C MET A 1 21.24 -4.58 -9.49
N LYS A 2 20.23 -5.30 -8.97
CA LYS A 2 19.43 -6.25 -9.77
C LYS A 2 18.82 -5.53 -10.97
N LYS A 3 19.07 -6.04 -12.18
CA LYS A 3 18.34 -5.59 -13.37
C LYS A 3 16.96 -6.23 -13.39
N ILE A 4 15.96 -5.49 -13.86
CA ILE A 4 14.61 -6.03 -14.01
C ILE A 4 14.61 -7.16 -15.06
N SER A 5 14.12 -8.33 -14.68
CA SER A 5 14.00 -9.50 -15.56
C SER A 5 12.66 -9.51 -16.31
N VAL A 6 12.52 -10.39 -17.31
CA VAL A 6 11.23 -10.61 -18.00
C VAL A 6 10.17 -11.13 -17.02
N LEU A 7 10.56 -12.04 -16.11
CA LEU A 7 9.66 -12.54 -15.08
C LEU A 7 9.17 -11.42 -14.16
N ASP A 8 10.06 -10.53 -13.70
CA ASP A 8 9.67 -9.38 -12.88
C ASP A 8 8.63 -8.50 -13.59
N ARG A 9 8.83 -8.25 -14.89
CA ARG A 9 7.90 -7.46 -15.72
C ARG A 9 6.54 -8.13 -15.82
N ILE A 10 6.49 -9.45 -16.03
CA ILE A 10 5.25 -10.22 -16.10
C ILE A 10 4.51 -10.15 -14.75
N LEU A 11 5.21 -10.38 -13.64
CA LEU A 11 4.61 -10.32 -12.30
C LEU A 11 4.05 -8.93 -11.97
N LEU A 12 4.78 -7.87 -12.32
CA LEU A 12 4.33 -6.48 -12.14
C LEU A 12 3.18 -6.12 -13.07
N LEU A 13 3.16 -6.64 -14.30
CA LEU A 13 2.06 -6.43 -15.23
C LEU A 13 0.78 -7.06 -14.70
N ILE A 14 0.85 -8.30 -14.22
CA ILE A 14 -0.30 -8.99 -13.59
C ILE A 14 -0.77 -8.21 -12.36
N THR A 15 0.16 -7.78 -11.49
CA THR A 15 -0.17 -6.87 -10.36
C THR A 15 -0.95 -5.64 -10.82
N GLY A 16 -0.50 -4.99 -11.91
CA GLY A 16 -1.18 -3.84 -12.50
C GLY A 16 -2.57 -4.18 -13.01
N LEU A 17 -2.74 -5.31 -13.70
CA LEU A 17 -4.05 -5.76 -14.19
C LEU A 17 -5.02 -6.05 -13.03
N LEU A 18 -4.56 -6.66 -11.94
CA LEU A 18 -5.37 -6.89 -10.74
C LEU A 18 -5.76 -5.56 -10.06
N ALA A 19 -4.85 -4.59 -10.00
CA ALA A 19 -5.17 -3.25 -9.51
C ALA A 19 -6.21 -2.55 -10.40
N SER A 20 -6.10 -2.69 -11.74
CA SER A 20 -7.11 -2.19 -12.67
C SER A 20 -8.46 -2.87 -12.49
N TYR A 21 -8.48 -4.20 -12.29
CA TYR A 21 -9.70 -4.94 -12.00
C TYR A 21 -10.39 -4.41 -10.74
N GLN A 22 -9.63 -4.14 -9.68
CA GLN A 22 -10.18 -3.55 -8.46
C GLN A 22 -10.85 -2.19 -8.71
N ILE A 23 -10.27 -1.35 -9.58
CA ILE A 23 -10.84 -0.03 -9.87
C ILE A 23 -12.16 -0.13 -10.63
N VAL A 24 -12.27 -1.09 -11.55
CA VAL A 24 -13.41 -1.21 -12.47
C VAL A 24 -14.57 -1.98 -11.86
N ASP A 25 -14.28 -3.06 -11.13
CA ASP A 25 -15.28 -4.05 -10.72
C ASP A 25 -15.12 -4.45 -9.25
N GLY A 26 -13.90 -4.74 -8.80
CA GLY A 26 -13.69 -5.39 -7.49
C GLY A 26 -14.04 -4.55 -6.26
N ILE A 27 -14.33 -3.25 -6.40
CA ILE A 27 -14.81 -2.37 -5.31
C ILE A 27 -16.19 -1.77 -5.60
N ALA A 28 -16.88 -2.21 -6.65
CA ALA A 28 -18.07 -1.54 -7.18
C ALA A 28 -19.25 -1.46 -6.19
N ASP A 29 -19.33 -2.40 -5.24
CA ASP A 29 -20.39 -2.46 -4.23
C ASP A 29 -20.15 -1.56 -3.01
N ALA A 30 -18.98 -0.92 -2.92
CA ALA A 30 -18.66 -0.01 -1.82
C ALA A 30 -19.36 1.36 -1.96
N GLY A 31 -19.43 2.13 -0.87
CA GLY A 31 -19.98 3.48 -0.93
C GLY A 31 -19.11 4.42 -1.77
N ASN A 32 -19.71 5.39 -2.50
CA ASN A 32 -19.01 6.32 -3.42
C ASN A 32 -17.70 6.92 -2.88
N PHE A 33 -17.67 7.31 -1.61
CA PHE A 33 -16.46 7.86 -0.99
C PHE A 33 -15.36 6.80 -0.81
N ALA A 34 -15.73 5.59 -0.39
CA ALA A 34 -14.81 4.48 -0.26
C ALA A 34 -14.28 4.05 -1.63
N ILE A 35 -15.15 3.95 -2.66
CA ILE A 35 -14.74 3.74 -4.06
C ILE A 35 -13.68 4.75 -4.47
N ALA A 36 -13.93 6.05 -4.29
CA ALA A 36 -12.95 7.07 -4.67
C ALA A 36 -11.60 6.88 -3.96
N ALA A 37 -11.60 6.56 -2.67
CA ALA A 37 -10.38 6.33 -1.90
C ALA A 37 -9.63 5.06 -2.36
N TYR A 38 -10.34 3.96 -2.59
CA TYR A 38 -9.77 2.73 -3.12
C TYR A 38 -9.24 2.89 -4.54
N THR A 39 -9.97 3.59 -5.42
CA THR A 39 -9.52 3.92 -6.77
C THR A 39 -8.20 4.69 -6.74
N VAL A 40 -8.03 5.64 -5.82
CA VAL A 40 -6.75 6.34 -5.64
C VAL A 40 -5.65 5.37 -5.19
N ALA A 41 -5.93 4.49 -4.23
CA ALA A 41 -4.94 3.52 -3.74
C ALA A 41 -4.47 2.55 -4.86
N PHE A 42 -5.41 1.90 -5.53
CA PHE A 42 -5.12 0.95 -6.60
C PHE A 42 -4.60 1.62 -7.86
N GLY A 43 -5.04 2.83 -8.17
CA GLY A 43 -4.53 3.64 -9.28
C GLY A 43 -3.05 3.98 -9.09
N VAL A 44 -2.65 4.35 -7.87
CA VAL A 44 -1.24 4.58 -7.55
C VAL A 44 -0.43 3.29 -7.62
N LEU A 45 -0.98 2.15 -7.16
CA LEU A 45 -0.33 0.84 -7.30
C LEU A 45 -0.10 0.47 -8.77
N LEU A 46 -1.11 0.67 -9.63
CA LEU A 46 -1.02 0.44 -11.07
C LEU A 46 0.09 1.28 -11.69
N VAL A 47 0.06 2.60 -11.45
CA VAL A 47 1.07 3.52 -11.99
C VAL A 47 2.46 3.16 -11.49
N ALA A 48 2.62 2.83 -10.21
CA ALA A 48 3.89 2.40 -9.64
C ALA A 48 4.42 1.12 -10.32
N GLY A 49 3.55 0.12 -10.52
CA GLY A 49 3.91 -1.11 -11.22
C GLY A 49 4.39 -0.85 -12.65
N LEU A 50 3.67 -0.02 -13.41
CA LEU A 50 4.05 0.36 -14.77
C LEU A 50 5.36 1.14 -14.82
N LEU A 51 5.58 2.07 -13.88
CA LEU A 51 6.83 2.83 -13.79
C LEU A 51 8.03 1.91 -13.50
N ILE A 52 7.89 0.93 -12.62
CA ILE A 52 8.96 -0.05 -12.35
C ILE A 52 9.22 -0.92 -13.60
N ILE A 53 8.18 -1.29 -14.36
CA ILE A 53 8.35 -2.01 -15.63
C ILE A 53 9.16 -1.17 -16.63
N ILE A 54 8.83 0.11 -16.80
CA ILE A 54 9.47 0.97 -17.81
C ILE A 54 10.89 1.37 -17.37
N LEU A 55 11.03 1.86 -16.14
CA LEU A 55 12.26 2.50 -15.64
C LEU A 55 13.18 1.53 -14.86
N GLY A 56 12.71 0.31 -14.56
CA GLY A 56 13.44 -0.64 -13.73
C GLY A 56 13.39 -0.31 -12.23
N PHE A 57 14.15 -1.04 -11.42
CA PHE A 57 14.16 -0.89 -9.95
C PHE A 57 14.85 0.40 -9.47
N ASP A 58 15.60 1.09 -10.34
CA ASP A 58 16.33 2.30 -10.00
C ASP A 58 15.38 3.44 -9.56
N ILE A 59 14.14 3.43 -10.03
CA ILE A 59 13.12 4.40 -9.64
C ILE A 59 12.84 4.37 -8.12
N LEU A 60 12.99 3.22 -7.47
CA LEU A 60 12.69 3.02 -6.04
C LEU A 60 13.64 3.78 -5.09
N ASP A 61 14.79 4.22 -5.60
CA ASP A 61 15.74 5.04 -4.87
C ASP A 61 15.30 6.52 -4.82
N SER A 62 14.32 6.94 -5.63
CA SER A 62 13.80 8.31 -5.65
C SER A 62 13.02 8.67 -4.38
N PRO A 63 13.25 9.86 -3.78
CA PRO A 63 12.42 10.38 -2.70
C PRO A 63 10.94 10.52 -3.09
N LEU A 64 10.65 10.75 -4.38
CA LEU A 64 9.27 10.85 -4.89
C LEU A 64 8.52 9.54 -4.73
N VAL A 65 9.19 8.38 -4.88
CA VAL A 65 8.53 7.08 -4.70
C VAL A 65 8.00 6.93 -3.28
N VAL A 66 8.71 7.43 -2.26
CA VAL A 66 8.23 7.37 -0.86
C VAL A 66 6.97 8.23 -0.67
N ILE A 67 6.93 9.41 -1.29
CA ILE A 67 5.77 10.30 -1.22
C ILE A 67 4.58 9.67 -1.93
N VAL A 68 4.77 9.23 -3.19
CA VAL A 68 3.72 8.61 -3.99
C VAL A 68 3.23 7.32 -3.34
N SER A 69 4.13 6.47 -2.86
CA SER A 69 3.76 5.21 -2.20
C SER A 69 3.02 5.41 -0.88
N THR A 70 3.12 6.59 -0.24
CA THR A 70 2.35 6.92 0.97
C THR A 70 0.87 7.07 0.67
N ILE A 71 0.52 7.42 -0.57
CA ILE A 71 -0.87 7.56 -1.00
C ILE A 71 -1.60 6.21 -0.94
N ILE A 72 -0.90 5.10 -1.24
CA ILE A 72 -1.49 3.74 -1.24
C ILE A 72 -2.09 3.40 0.14
N PRO A 73 -1.31 3.32 1.23
CA PRO A 73 -1.87 2.89 2.51
C PRO A 73 -2.83 3.93 3.09
N LEU A 74 -2.60 5.24 2.91
CA LEU A 74 -3.52 6.27 3.39
C LEU A 74 -4.89 6.21 2.71
N SER A 75 -4.91 6.04 1.39
CA SER A 75 -6.17 6.02 0.65
C SER A 75 -6.92 4.70 0.86
N LEU A 76 -6.18 3.58 0.91
CA LEU A 76 -6.77 2.27 1.21
C LEU A 76 -7.37 2.24 2.61
N SER A 77 -6.63 2.71 3.63
CA SER A 77 -7.16 2.76 4.99
C SER A 77 -8.30 3.77 5.15
N LEU A 78 -8.27 4.89 4.44
CA LEU A 78 -9.38 5.85 4.42
C LEU A 78 -10.65 5.25 3.83
N GLY A 79 -10.55 4.47 2.75
CA GLY A 79 -11.69 3.75 2.18
C GLY A 79 -12.29 2.77 3.19
N LEU A 80 -11.44 1.97 3.83
CA LEU A 80 -11.84 1.03 4.89
C LEU A 80 -12.54 1.73 6.06
N ILE A 81 -12.02 2.86 6.53
CA ILE A 81 -12.66 3.63 7.60
C ILE A 81 -13.99 4.23 7.14
N ALA A 82 -14.05 4.74 5.91
CA ALA A 82 -15.28 5.34 5.38
C ALA A 82 -16.42 4.34 5.27
N GLU A 83 -16.09 3.09 4.93
CA GLU A 83 -17.04 2.00 4.73
C GLU A 83 -17.47 1.35 6.05
N TYR A 84 -16.50 0.91 6.87
CA TYR A 84 -16.79 0.09 8.05
C TYR A 84 -16.86 0.88 9.36
N LEU A 85 -16.32 2.10 9.39
CA LEU A 85 -16.27 2.98 10.57
C LEU A 85 -16.70 4.42 10.23
N PRO A 86 -17.87 4.64 9.61
CA PRO A 86 -18.25 5.92 9.01
C PRO A 86 -18.25 7.11 9.99
N LYS A 87 -18.48 6.86 11.29
CA LYS A 87 -18.38 7.88 12.35
C LYS A 87 -16.99 8.49 12.47
N TRP A 88 -15.95 7.76 12.11
CA TRP A 88 -14.55 8.18 12.16
C TRP A 88 -14.03 8.76 10.84
N ARG A 89 -14.82 8.69 9.75
CA ARG A 89 -14.41 9.10 8.40
C ARG A 89 -13.79 10.48 8.36
N THR A 90 -14.45 11.49 8.93
CA THR A 90 -13.96 12.87 8.89
C THR A 90 -12.65 13.04 9.66
N ALA A 91 -12.55 12.47 10.86
CA ALA A 91 -11.34 12.51 11.66
C ALA A 91 -10.18 11.81 10.94
N TYR A 92 -10.45 10.66 10.32
CA TYR A 92 -9.44 9.90 9.59
C TYR A 92 -9.01 10.60 8.28
N LEU A 93 -9.93 11.26 7.59
CA LEU A 93 -9.61 12.10 6.44
C LEU A 93 -8.66 13.24 6.81
N ILE A 94 -8.92 13.93 7.94
CA ILE A 94 -8.02 14.97 8.47
C ILE A 94 -6.64 14.38 8.77
N PHE A 95 -6.60 13.23 9.44
CA PHE A 95 -5.35 12.50 9.68
C PHE A 95 -4.60 12.18 8.37
N ALA A 96 -5.29 11.67 7.34
CA ALA A 96 -4.69 11.31 6.07
C ALA A 96 -4.11 12.53 5.35
N ILE A 97 -4.85 13.64 5.28
CA ILE A 97 -4.39 14.88 4.62
C ILE A 97 -3.21 15.48 5.38
N LEU A 98 -3.33 15.68 6.69
CA LEU A 98 -2.26 16.28 7.50
C LEU A 98 -1.02 15.39 7.55
N GLY A 99 -1.21 14.08 7.67
CA GLY A 99 -0.13 13.09 7.65
C GLY A 99 0.61 13.07 6.31
N PHE A 100 -0.11 13.11 5.20
CA PHE A 100 0.49 13.20 3.87
C PHE A 100 1.29 14.50 3.69
N LEU A 101 0.70 15.65 4.03
CA LEU A 101 1.38 16.95 3.96
C LEU A 101 2.64 16.99 4.84
N LEU A 102 2.57 16.43 6.05
CA LEU A 102 3.72 16.32 6.94
C LEU A 102 4.83 15.48 6.31
N ILE A 103 4.51 14.32 5.73
CA ILE A 103 5.50 13.47 5.04
C ILE A 103 6.13 14.21 3.86
N VAL A 104 5.33 14.89 3.04
CA VAL A 104 5.85 15.69 1.92
C VAL A 104 6.84 16.72 2.45
N PHE A 105 6.46 17.49 3.46
CA PHE A 105 7.31 18.53 4.04
C PHE A 105 8.61 17.95 4.60
N THR A 106 8.53 16.92 5.46
CA THR A 106 9.73 16.36 6.10
C THR A 106 10.62 15.62 5.12
N ARG A 107 10.09 15.07 4.03
CA ARG A 107 10.91 14.38 3.02
C ARG A 107 11.87 15.32 2.30
N TYR A 108 11.51 16.59 2.13
CA TYR A 108 12.37 17.58 1.48
C TYR A 108 13.16 18.46 2.45
N LYS A 109 12.63 18.71 3.65
CA LYS A 109 13.21 19.69 4.58
C LYS A 109 13.93 19.08 5.77
N ALA A 110 13.65 17.83 6.12
CA ALA A 110 14.20 17.19 7.30
C ALA A 110 15.22 16.08 6.97
N LYS A 111 16.07 15.76 7.95
CA LYS A 111 17.03 14.65 7.89
C LYS A 111 16.93 13.81 9.18
N GLY A 112 17.44 12.59 9.11
CA GLY A 112 17.48 11.69 10.27
C GLY A 112 16.08 11.38 10.82
N ALA A 113 15.95 11.37 12.15
CA ALA A 113 14.70 11.01 12.84
C ALA A 113 13.49 11.84 12.41
N LEU A 114 13.67 13.14 12.15
CA LEU A 114 12.58 14.04 11.74
C LEU A 114 12.00 13.70 10.36
N ALA A 115 12.77 13.01 9.50
CA ALA A 115 12.27 12.51 8.21
C ALA A 115 11.63 11.11 8.31
N ILE A 116 11.97 10.34 9.35
CA ILE A 116 11.56 8.95 9.52
C ILE A 116 10.30 8.83 10.37
N ILE A 117 10.23 9.56 11.49
CA ILE A 117 9.13 9.46 12.47
C ILE A 117 7.77 9.73 11.81
N PRO A 118 7.56 10.81 11.02
CA PRO A 118 6.28 11.05 10.38
C PRO A 118 5.84 9.91 9.46
N VAL A 119 6.77 9.37 8.66
CA VAL A 119 6.49 8.24 7.78
C VAL A 119 6.11 7.01 8.60
N ALA A 120 6.90 6.67 9.62
CA ALA A 120 6.65 5.52 10.48
C ALA A 120 5.31 5.62 11.21
N THR A 121 4.94 6.80 11.72
CA THR A 121 3.66 7.02 12.40
C THR A 121 2.49 6.90 11.43
N VAL A 122 2.54 7.61 10.30
CA VAL A 122 1.43 7.63 9.35
C VAL A 122 1.24 6.26 8.72
N HIS A 123 2.33 5.65 8.22
CA HIS A 123 2.29 4.30 7.63
C HIS A 123 1.91 3.26 8.67
N GLY A 124 2.39 3.40 9.92
CA GLY A 124 2.06 2.49 11.01
C GLY A 124 0.56 2.49 11.31
N VAL A 125 -0.05 3.66 11.45
CA VAL A 125 -1.49 3.78 11.70
C VAL A 125 -2.31 3.25 10.52
N SER A 126 -2.00 3.66 9.28
CA SER A 126 -2.71 3.18 8.10
C SER A 126 -2.52 1.68 7.87
N GLY A 127 -1.30 1.17 8.07
CA GLY A 127 -0.97 -0.24 7.94
C GLY A 127 -1.70 -1.09 8.97
N MET A 128 -1.79 -0.62 10.22
CA MET A 128 -2.58 -1.29 11.26
C MET A 128 -4.07 -1.32 10.94
N VAL A 129 -4.63 -0.25 10.36
CA VAL A 129 -6.03 -0.25 9.89
C VAL A 129 -6.23 -1.29 8.80
N ILE A 130 -5.36 -1.30 7.77
CA ILE A 130 -5.49 -2.25 6.65
C ILE A 130 -5.31 -3.70 7.13
N PHE A 131 -4.38 -3.94 8.06
CA PHE A 131 -4.11 -5.28 8.57
C PHE A 131 -5.22 -5.77 9.52
N LEU A 132 -5.55 -4.98 10.55
CA LEU A 132 -6.40 -5.44 11.64
C LEU A 132 -7.89 -5.34 11.35
N LEU A 133 -8.34 -4.25 10.70
CA LEU A 133 -9.78 -4.01 10.53
C LEU A 133 -10.46 -5.16 9.77
N PRO A 134 -9.95 -5.63 8.61
CA PRO A 134 -10.61 -6.70 7.87
C PRO A 134 -10.63 -8.03 8.62
N ILE A 135 -9.53 -8.36 9.32
CA ILE A 135 -9.42 -9.59 10.12
C ILE A 135 -10.41 -9.55 11.29
N ILE A 136 -10.44 -8.45 12.04
CA ILE A 136 -11.32 -8.31 13.20
C ILE A 136 -12.79 -8.35 12.78
N TYR A 137 -13.16 -7.66 11.70
CA TYR A 137 -14.55 -7.62 11.24
C TYR A 137 -15.02 -8.97 10.69
N SER A 138 -14.14 -9.70 10.02
CA SER A 138 -14.42 -11.06 9.56
C SER A 138 -14.62 -12.02 10.74
N ILE A 139 -13.74 -11.98 11.75
CA ILE A 139 -13.87 -12.81 12.97
C ILE A 139 -15.16 -12.46 13.74
N GLN A 140 -15.57 -11.19 13.74
CA GLN A 140 -16.80 -10.74 14.37
C GLN A 140 -18.08 -11.07 13.56
N GLY A 141 -17.94 -11.64 12.36
CA GLY A 141 -19.06 -11.92 11.47
C GLY A 141 -19.74 -10.66 10.91
N LYS A 142 -19.06 -9.51 10.93
CA LYS A 142 -19.57 -8.24 10.36
C LYS A 142 -19.34 -8.13 8.86
N THR A 143 -18.40 -8.91 8.35
CA THR A 143 -18.06 -9.07 6.95
C THR A 143 -17.89 -10.57 6.67
N PRO A 144 -17.97 -11.00 5.41
CA PRO A 144 -17.63 -12.37 5.03
C PRO A 144 -16.20 -12.73 5.45
N CYS A 145 -15.92 -14.02 5.62
CA CYS A 145 -14.62 -14.52 6.08
C CYS A 145 -13.49 -14.16 5.11
N GLU A 146 -13.81 -14.12 3.82
CA GLU A 146 -12.91 -13.83 2.71
C GLU A 146 -12.36 -12.40 2.82
N PHE A 147 -13.10 -11.47 3.41
CA PHE A 147 -12.65 -10.09 3.63
C PHE A 147 -11.35 -10.01 4.46
N ALA A 148 -11.05 -11.02 5.29
CA ALA A 148 -9.78 -11.12 6.01
C ALA A 148 -8.56 -11.14 5.08
N TRP A 149 -8.71 -11.54 3.80
CA TRP A 149 -7.66 -11.45 2.80
C TRP A 149 -7.20 -10.03 2.52
N VAL A 150 -8.04 -9.01 2.70
CA VAL A 150 -7.60 -7.60 2.66
C VAL A 150 -6.56 -7.34 3.76
N GLY A 151 -6.78 -7.90 4.95
CA GLY A 151 -5.82 -7.85 6.06
C GLY A 151 -4.51 -8.55 5.72
N ILE A 152 -4.57 -9.74 5.12
CA ILE A 152 -3.39 -10.48 4.65
C ILE A 152 -2.63 -9.67 3.59
N GLY A 153 -3.31 -9.04 2.64
CA GLY A 153 -2.71 -8.10 1.69
C GLY A 153 -2.00 -6.94 2.40
N GLY A 154 -2.64 -6.37 3.42
CA GLY A 154 -2.05 -5.37 4.32
C GLY A 154 -0.76 -5.83 5.00
N ALA A 155 -0.72 -7.07 5.49
CA ALA A 155 0.49 -7.65 6.07
C ALA A 155 1.60 -7.81 5.04
N LEU A 156 1.29 -8.29 3.83
CA LEU A 156 2.26 -8.48 2.75
C LEU A 156 2.92 -7.15 2.34
N ILE A 157 2.14 -6.09 2.12
CA ILE A 157 2.70 -4.76 1.82
C ILE A 157 3.48 -4.19 3.00
N GLY A 158 3.02 -4.43 4.22
CA GLY A 158 3.72 -4.06 5.45
C GLY A 158 5.12 -4.68 5.54
N VAL A 159 5.25 -5.98 5.21
CA VAL A 159 6.55 -6.66 5.12
C VAL A 159 7.45 -6.00 4.07
N GLY A 160 6.93 -5.72 2.88
CA GLY A 160 7.68 -5.01 1.84
C GLY A 160 8.18 -3.63 2.30
N GLY A 161 7.31 -2.85 2.94
CA GLY A 161 7.63 -1.52 3.50
C GLY A 161 8.69 -1.57 4.61
N LEU A 162 8.60 -2.55 5.52
CA LEU A 162 9.58 -2.75 6.58
C LEU A 162 10.96 -3.11 6.00
N LEU A 163 11.02 -4.06 5.07
CA LEU A 163 12.28 -4.45 4.40
C LEU A 163 12.98 -3.26 3.75
N LEU A 164 12.23 -2.41 3.03
CA LEU A 164 12.77 -1.20 2.41
C LEU A 164 13.21 -0.14 3.45
N THR A 165 12.51 -0.05 4.58
CA THR A 165 12.87 0.87 5.67
C THR A 165 14.17 0.47 6.36
N PHE A 166 14.34 -0.83 6.67
CA PHE A 166 15.58 -1.36 7.22
C PHE A 166 16.76 -1.16 6.26
N LEU A 167 16.53 -1.37 4.96
CA LEU A 167 17.52 -1.12 3.93
C LEU A 167 17.96 0.35 3.89
N LYS A 168 16.99 1.30 3.90
CA LYS A 168 17.29 2.75 3.88
C LYS A 168 17.89 3.27 5.20
N SER A 169 17.69 2.56 6.30
CA SER A 169 18.25 2.92 7.63
C SER A 169 19.68 2.42 7.86
N GLY A 170 20.31 1.79 6.86
CA GLY A 170 21.67 1.25 6.99
C GLY A 170 21.78 -0.01 7.87
N LYS A 171 20.64 -0.60 8.26
CA LYS A 171 20.56 -1.84 9.04
C LYS A 171 19.72 -2.90 8.29
N PRO A 172 20.14 -3.33 7.09
CA PRO A 172 19.35 -4.25 6.29
C PRO A 172 19.19 -5.60 6.98
N ILE A 173 17.94 -6.10 7.08
CA ILE A 173 17.66 -7.48 7.49
C ILE A 173 17.99 -8.44 6.34
N LEU A 174 17.66 -8.04 5.11
CA LEU A 174 17.98 -8.75 3.87
C LEU A 174 18.75 -7.82 2.93
N SER A 175 19.55 -8.41 2.03
CA SER A 175 20.29 -7.64 1.03
C SER A 175 19.34 -6.89 0.09
N LYS A 176 19.79 -5.73 -0.46
CA LYS A 176 19.03 -4.98 -1.49
C LYS A 176 18.64 -5.90 -2.65
N ASP A 177 19.55 -6.77 -3.07
CA ASP A 177 19.34 -7.69 -4.18
C ASP A 177 18.24 -8.72 -3.88
N THR A 178 18.24 -9.29 -2.67
CA THR A 178 17.19 -10.19 -2.20
C THR A 178 15.83 -9.49 -2.16
N ILE A 179 15.77 -8.27 -1.61
CA ILE A 179 14.52 -7.49 -1.53
C ILE A 179 13.96 -7.22 -2.94
N LEU A 180 14.80 -6.76 -3.87
CA LEU A 180 14.39 -6.51 -5.26
C LEU A 180 14.06 -7.81 -6.04
N THR A 181 14.55 -8.96 -5.57
CA THR A 181 14.20 -10.27 -6.13
C THR A 181 12.80 -10.71 -5.72
N VAL A 182 12.43 -10.53 -4.45
CA VAL A 182 11.12 -10.95 -3.95
C VAL A 182 10.01 -9.93 -4.19
N LEU A 183 10.35 -8.66 -4.40
CA LEU A 183 9.39 -7.55 -4.49
C LEU A 183 8.27 -7.78 -5.52
N PRO A 184 8.52 -8.19 -6.77
CA PRO A 184 7.43 -8.38 -7.75
C PRO A 184 6.44 -9.48 -7.34
N MET A 185 6.93 -10.59 -6.78
CA MET A 185 6.06 -11.67 -6.30
C MET A 185 5.27 -11.22 -5.06
N LEU A 186 5.90 -10.48 -4.14
CA LEU A 186 5.22 -9.93 -2.97
C LEU A 186 4.08 -8.99 -3.37
N LEU A 187 4.31 -8.11 -4.36
CA LEU A 187 3.27 -7.22 -4.89
C LEU A 187 2.13 -7.99 -5.57
N LEU A 188 2.44 -9.06 -6.30
CA LEU A 188 1.42 -9.91 -6.92
C LEU A 188 0.55 -10.61 -5.86
N LEU A 189 1.17 -11.23 -4.85
CA LEU A 189 0.45 -11.91 -3.78
C LEU A 189 -0.42 -10.94 -2.97
N MET A 190 0.10 -9.74 -2.72
CA MET A 190 -0.66 -8.66 -2.08
C MET A 190 -1.88 -8.26 -2.93
N ALA A 191 -1.70 -8.05 -4.24
CA ALA A 191 -2.81 -7.67 -5.12
C ALA A 191 -3.87 -8.78 -5.23
N LEU A 192 -3.46 -10.04 -5.32
CA LEU A 192 -4.37 -11.19 -5.29
C LEU A 192 -5.16 -11.26 -3.98
N ALA A 193 -4.49 -11.06 -2.83
CA ALA A 193 -5.15 -11.03 -1.53
C ALA A 193 -6.20 -9.91 -1.46
N PHE A 194 -5.90 -8.73 -1.99
CA PHE A 194 -6.90 -7.67 -2.09
C PHE A 194 -8.07 -8.05 -2.99
N VAL A 195 -7.82 -8.63 -4.17
CA VAL A 195 -8.89 -9.07 -5.08
C VAL A 195 -9.82 -10.08 -4.40
N ILE A 196 -9.25 -11.11 -3.78
CA ILE A 196 -10.03 -12.13 -3.05
C ILE A 196 -10.82 -11.47 -1.90
N GLY A 197 -10.20 -10.55 -1.18
CA GLY A 197 -10.81 -9.92 -0.02
C GLY A 197 -11.93 -8.95 -0.35
N PHE A 198 -11.81 -8.16 -1.42
CA PHE A 198 -12.85 -7.20 -1.81
C PHE A 198 -13.98 -7.81 -2.65
N ALA A 199 -13.76 -8.98 -3.27
CA ALA A 199 -14.81 -9.72 -3.99
C ALA A 199 -15.77 -10.50 -3.06
N ALA A 200 -15.65 -10.29 -1.75
CA ALA A 200 -16.33 -11.04 -0.69
C ALA A 200 -17.73 -10.51 -0.38
#